data_AF-A0A7C1RGF8-F1
#
_entry.id   AF-A0A7C1RGF8-F1
#
_cell.length_a   1.000
_cell.length_b   1.000
_cell.length_c   1.000
_cell.angle_alpha   90.00
_cell.angle_beta   90.00
_cell.angle_gamma   90.00
#
_symmetry.space_group_name_H-M   'P 1'
#
loop_
_entity.id
_entity.type
_entity.pdbx_description
1 polymer ?
#
loop_
_entity_poly.entity_id
_entity_poly.type
_entity_poly.pdbx_seq_one_letter_code
_entity_poly.pdbx_strand_id
1 'polypeptide(L)'
;MNGIRLRHLVFTGPSIEPAELGFDEGLNIIYGASNTGKSFASKAILFMLGVSKSLPKIEEIADYDSVWLGLTLPDNRDVTLYRATQGGHFKLYKGLLKKLGVKEGLVLRQQHDSKRTDTVSHFLLNSIGVAGKTVVRDGNCKKDTLSIYFLSPYLV
;
A
#
# COMPACT_ATOMS: atom_id res chain seq x y z
N MET A 1 0.37 20.68 2.66
CA MET A 1 0.88 19.70 1.67
C MET A 1 -0.25 18.75 1.34
N ASN A 2 -0.63 18.61 0.08
CA ASN A 2 -1.70 17.71 -0.35
C ASN A 2 -1.08 16.41 -0.87
N GLY A 3 -0.94 15.40 -0.01
CA GLY A 3 -0.36 14.12 -0.42
C GLY A 3 -0.43 13.08 0.69
N ILE A 4 -0.28 11.81 0.31
CA ILE A 4 -0.16 10.69 1.23
C ILE A 4 1.32 10.50 1.54
N ARG A 5 1.69 10.44 2.83
CA ARG A 5 3.06 10.17 3.27
C ARG A 5 3.17 8.73 3.75
N LEU A 6 4.20 8.03 3.29
CA LEU A 6 4.59 6.74 3.86
C LEU A 6 5.25 6.97 5.22
N ARG A 7 4.95 6.11 6.20
CA ARG A 7 5.53 6.20 7.56
C ARG A 7 6.35 4.96 7.90
N HIS A 8 5.84 3.78 7.58
CA HIS A 8 6.57 2.53 7.78
C HIS A 8 6.02 1.43 6.88
N LEU A 9 6.89 0.48 6.56
CA LEU A 9 6.55 -0.82 6.00
C LEU A 9 7.09 -1.89 6.95
N VAL A 10 6.21 -2.71 7.52
CA VAL A 10 6.58 -3.73 8.50
C VAL A 10 6.07 -5.10 8.06
N PHE A 11 6.91 -6.11 8.18
CA PHE A 11 6.56 -7.51 8.01
C PHE A 11 6.58 -8.20 9.37
N THR A 12 5.55 -9.01 9.66
CA THR A 12 5.47 -9.79 10.89
C THR A 12 5.13 -11.25 10.59
N GLY A 13 5.60 -12.16 11.43
CA GLY A 13 5.23 -13.57 11.43
C GLY A 13 5.21 -14.12 12.86
N PRO A 14 4.72 -15.36 13.07
CA PRO A 14 4.49 -15.91 14.40
C PRO A 14 5.78 -16.19 15.19
N SER A 15 6.88 -16.51 14.49
CA SER A 15 8.14 -16.98 15.09
C SER A 15 9.37 -16.31 14.48
N ILE A 16 9.21 -15.11 13.90
CA ILE A 16 10.30 -14.33 13.31
C ILE A 16 10.25 -12.90 13.81
N GLU A 17 11.42 -12.31 14.02
CA GLU A 17 11.53 -10.89 14.38
C GLU A 17 10.95 -10.01 13.28
N PRO A 18 10.16 -8.97 13.61
CA PRO A 18 9.61 -8.08 12.61
C PRO A 18 10.69 -7.39 11.78
N ALA A 19 10.56 -7.45 10.45
CA ALA A 19 11.37 -6.62 9.56
C ALA A 19 10.66 -5.27 9.36
N GLU A 20 11.37 -4.17 9.60
CA GLU A 20 10.82 -2.82 9.51
C GLU A 20 11.66 -1.92 8.60
N LEU A 21 10.97 -1.15 7.77
CA LEU A 21 11.49 -0.01 7.03
C LEU A 21 10.69 1.24 7.41
N GLY A 22 11.33 2.17 8.10
CA GLY A 22 10.76 3.48 8.45
C GLY A 22 10.96 4.51 7.35
N PHE A 23 10.05 5.49 7.30
CA PHE A 23 10.12 6.64 6.40
C PHE A 23 9.95 7.93 7.18
N ASP A 24 10.85 8.88 6.93
CA ASP A 24 10.81 10.23 7.49
C ASP A 24 10.15 11.22 6.53
N GLU A 25 9.94 12.45 7.00
CA GLU A 25 9.48 13.52 6.13
C GLU A 25 10.57 13.94 5.13
N GLY A 26 10.16 14.26 3.90
CA GLY A 26 11.07 14.70 2.85
C GLY A 26 11.67 13.54 2.04
N LEU A 27 12.94 13.68 1.66
CA LEU A 27 13.63 12.74 0.79
C LEU A 27 14.17 11.56 1.59
N ASN A 28 13.69 10.35 1.25
CA ASN A 28 14.18 9.10 1.81
C ASN A 28 15.02 8.38 0.74
N ILE A 29 16.27 8.00 1.08
CA ILE A 29 17.18 7.28 0.17
C ILE A 29 17.41 5.87 0.72
N ILE A 30 16.95 4.85 -0.01
CA ILE A 30 17.21 3.44 0.33
C ILE A 30 18.46 2.98 -0.45
N TYR A 31 19.56 2.78 0.26
CA TYR A 31 20.85 2.36 -0.33
C TYR A 31 21.38 1.08 0.33
N GLY A 32 22.27 0.38 -0.36
CA GLY A 32 22.84 -0.90 0.07
C GLY A 32 23.36 -1.72 -1.10
N ALA A 33 24.12 -2.79 -0.82
CA ALA A 33 24.67 -3.68 -1.84
C ALA A 33 23.58 -4.30 -2.75
N SER A 34 23.92 -4.73 -3.96
CA SER A 34 22.95 -5.40 -4.84
C SER A 34 22.28 -6.59 -4.13
N ASN A 35 21.00 -6.83 -4.45
CA ASN A 35 20.17 -7.90 -3.87
C ASN A 35 19.86 -7.81 -2.37
N THR A 36 20.11 -6.68 -1.70
CA THR A 36 19.76 -6.48 -0.28
C THR A 36 18.29 -6.05 -0.03
N GLY A 37 17.35 -6.42 -0.90
CA GLY A 37 15.92 -6.12 -0.67
C GLY A 37 15.43 -4.73 -1.09
N LYS A 38 16.27 -3.87 -1.70
CA LYS A 38 15.82 -2.53 -2.19
C LYS A 38 14.65 -2.61 -3.18
N SER A 39 14.79 -3.42 -4.24
CA SER A 39 13.73 -3.64 -5.22
C SER A 39 12.54 -4.42 -4.66
N PHE A 40 12.74 -5.11 -3.55
CA PHE A 40 11.66 -5.79 -2.85
C PHE A 40 10.80 -4.77 -2.09
N ALA A 41 11.41 -3.80 -1.40
CA ALA A 41 10.70 -2.75 -0.67
C ALA A 41 9.74 -1.94 -1.57
N SER A 42 10.18 -1.50 -2.75
CA SER A 42 9.31 -0.77 -3.69
C SER A 42 8.14 -1.63 -4.18
N LYS A 43 8.41 -2.89 -4.54
CA LYS A 43 7.36 -3.86 -4.95
C LYS A 43 6.39 -4.17 -3.80
N ALA A 44 6.87 -4.22 -2.56
CA ALA A 44 6.05 -4.42 -1.38
C ALA A 44 5.13 -3.21 -1.12
N ILE A 45 5.61 -1.98 -1.32
CA ILE A 45 4.76 -0.79 -1.27
C ILE A 45 3.66 -0.88 -2.34
N LEU A 46 4.01 -1.19 -3.60
CA LEU A 46 3.02 -1.36 -4.67
C LEU A 46 1.99 -2.46 -4.36
N PHE A 47 2.43 -3.56 -3.76
CA PHE A 47 1.54 -4.61 -3.26
C PHE A 47 0.59 -4.08 -2.17
N MET A 48 1.09 -3.27 -1.24
CA MET A 48 0.30 -2.68 -0.17
C MET A 48 -0.62 -1.53 -0.64
N LEU A 49 -0.33 -0.91 -1.78
CA LEU A 49 -1.21 0.04 -2.44
C LEU A 49 -2.26 -0.63 -3.35
N GLY A 50 -2.26 -1.97 -3.43
CA GLY A 50 -3.22 -2.74 -4.21
C GLY A 50 -2.92 -2.79 -5.71
N VAL A 51 -1.74 -2.34 -6.15
CA VAL A 51 -1.29 -2.41 -7.55
C VAL A 51 -0.97 -3.87 -7.92
N SER A 52 -0.27 -4.57 -7.03
CA SER A 52 0.18 -5.95 -7.25
C SER A 52 -0.66 -6.96 -6.47
N LYS A 53 -0.94 -8.11 -7.10
CA LYS A 53 -1.70 -9.19 -6.46
C LYS A 53 -0.87 -10.00 -5.46
N SER A 54 0.43 -10.14 -5.70
CA SER A 54 1.37 -10.92 -4.90
C SER A 54 2.68 -10.17 -4.68
N LEU A 55 3.38 -10.54 -3.62
CA LEU A 55 4.76 -10.10 -3.37
C LEU A 55 5.74 -10.89 -4.26
N PRO A 56 6.97 -10.37 -4.49
CA PRO A 56 8.04 -11.15 -5.10
C PRO A 56 8.31 -12.41 -4.28
N LYS A 57 8.53 -13.53 -4.96
CA LYS A 57 8.90 -14.79 -4.31
C LYS A 57 10.39 -14.75 -3.96
N ILE A 58 10.68 -14.68 -2.67
CA ILE A 58 12.01 -14.83 -2.07
C ILE A 58 11.87 -15.80 -0.89
N GLU A 59 12.95 -16.46 -0.49
CA GLU A 59 12.87 -17.49 0.57
C GLU A 59 12.50 -16.85 1.92
N GLU A 60 13.04 -15.67 2.19
CA GLU A 60 12.89 -14.94 3.45
C GLU A 60 11.44 -14.49 3.70
N ILE A 61 10.61 -14.38 2.66
CA ILE A 61 9.21 -13.97 2.83
C ILE A 61 8.33 -15.09 3.41
N ALA A 62 8.77 -16.34 3.31
CA ALA A 62 7.99 -17.50 3.73
C ALA A 62 7.71 -17.50 5.24
N ASP A 63 8.60 -16.89 6.03
CA ASP A 63 8.49 -16.80 7.48
C ASP A 63 7.54 -15.67 7.95
N TYR A 64 7.14 -14.77 7.03
CA TYR A 64 6.23 -13.66 7.32
C TYR A 64 4.83 -13.95 6.78
N ASP A 65 3.80 -13.70 7.60
CA ASP A 65 2.39 -13.90 7.23
C ASP A 65 1.65 -12.58 6.96
N SER A 66 2.20 -11.46 7.42
CA SER A 66 1.50 -10.17 7.50
C SER A 66 2.38 -9.01 7.09
N VAL A 67 1.78 -8.04 6.39
CA VAL A 67 2.42 -6.78 5.97
C VAL A 67 1.59 -5.60 6.45
N TRP A 68 2.27 -4.59 7.00
CA TRP A 68 1.68 -3.38 7.56
C TRP A 68 2.30 -2.15 6.87
N LEU A 69 1.48 -1.31 6.25
CA LEU A 69 1.90 -0.05 5.64
C LEU A 69 1.25 1.11 6.38
N GLY A 70 2.06 1.86 7.13
CA GLY A 70 1.65 3.08 7.82
C GLY A 70 1.64 4.27 6.86
N LEU A 71 0.55 5.02 6.90
CA LEU A 71 0.31 6.18 6.04
C LEU A 71 -0.19 7.36 6.87
N THR A 72 0.29 8.57 6.56
CA THR A 72 -0.35 9.81 6.97
C THR A 72 -1.09 10.41 5.77
N LEU A 73 -2.41 10.57 5.88
CA LEU A 73 -3.28 11.11 4.85
C LEU A 73 -3.13 12.64 4.73
N PRO A 74 -3.66 13.28 3.65
CA PRO A 74 -3.58 14.73 3.47
C PRO A 74 -4.23 15.55 4.59
N ASP A 75 -5.21 14.98 5.29
CA ASP A 75 -5.87 15.60 6.45
C ASP A 75 -5.15 15.32 7.78
N ASN A 76 -3.88 14.90 7.72
CA ASN A 76 -3.03 14.52 8.84
C ASN A 76 -3.55 13.33 9.68
N ARG A 77 -4.54 12.58 9.19
CA ARG A 77 -4.94 11.34 9.86
C ARG A 77 -3.93 10.24 9.56
N ASP A 78 -3.49 9.59 10.63
CA ASP A 78 -2.70 8.38 10.52
C ASP A 78 -3.58 7.14 10.37
N VAL A 79 -3.21 6.29 9.42
CA VAL A 79 -3.87 5.03 9.15
C VAL A 79 -2.83 3.95 8.83
N THR A 80 -3.22 2.69 9.00
CA THR A 80 -2.38 1.55 8.63
C THR A 80 -3.18 0.60 7.75
N LEU A 81 -2.62 0.28 6.58
CA LEU A 81 -3.08 -0.81 5.75
C LEU A 81 -2.43 -2.10 6.21
N TYR A 82 -3.23 -3.13 6.40
CA TYR A 82 -2.80 -4.50 6.66
C TYR A 82 -3.19 -5.39 5.49
N ARG A 83 -2.31 -6.34 5.16
CA ARG A 83 -2.60 -7.42 4.22
C ARG A 83 -1.76 -8.65 4.56
N ALA A 84 -2.32 -9.84 4.35
CA ALA A 84 -1.54 -11.07 4.44
C ALA A 84 -0.49 -11.12 3.32
N THR A 85 0.69 -11.70 3.57
CA THR A 85 1.74 -11.86 2.54
C THR A 85 1.28 -12.70 1.35
N GLN A 86 0.36 -13.65 1.61
CA GLN A 86 -0.31 -14.48 0.59
C GLN A 86 -1.33 -13.70 -0.28
N GLY A 87 -1.60 -12.43 0.06
CA GLY A 87 -2.55 -11.58 -0.65
C GLY A 87 -3.94 -11.55 -0.01
N GLY A 88 -4.98 -11.48 -0.83
CA GLY A 88 -6.35 -11.33 -0.36
C GLY A 88 -6.73 -9.90 0.04
N HIS A 89 -7.77 -9.79 0.87
CA HIS A 89 -8.34 -8.52 1.31
C HIS A 89 -7.41 -7.75 2.25
N PHE A 90 -7.59 -6.43 2.23
CA PHE A 90 -6.91 -5.51 3.12
C PHE A 90 -7.77 -5.27 4.36
N LYS A 91 -7.11 -4.81 5.42
CA LYS A 91 -7.77 -4.17 6.56
C LYS A 91 -7.16 -2.79 6.78
N LEU A 92 -7.99 -1.81 7.05
CA LEU A 92 -7.59 -0.45 7.38
C LEU A 92 -7.80 -0.22 8.87
N TYR A 93 -6.72 0.15 9.55
CA TYR A 93 -6.74 0.51 10.97
C TYR A 93 -6.46 2.00 11.15
N LYS A 94 -7.00 2.58 12.23
CA LYS A 94 -6.68 3.94 12.65
C LYS A 94 -5.37 3.98 13.43
N GLY A 95 -4.51 4.95 13.12
CA GLY A 95 -3.18 5.13 13.70
C GLY A 95 -2.08 4.36 12.97
N LEU A 96 -0.84 4.55 13.43
CA LEU A 96 0.36 3.88 12.92
C LEU A 96 0.62 2.58 13.69
N LEU A 97 0.00 1.49 13.24
CA LEU A 97 0.16 0.15 13.81
C LEU A 97 1.24 -0.63 13.06
N LYS A 98 2.01 -1.42 13.81
CA LYS A 98 3.06 -2.31 13.27
C LYS A 98 2.79 -3.80 13.55
N LYS A 99 1.76 -4.09 14.34
CA LYS A 99 1.29 -5.42 14.72
C LYS A 99 -0.20 -5.38 15.01
N LEU A 100 -0.83 -6.55 15.10
CA LEU A 100 -2.23 -6.64 15.45
C LEU A 100 -2.47 -6.07 16.86
N GLY A 101 -3.45 -5.18 16.98
CA GLY A 101 -3.93 -4.64 18.24
C GLY A 101 -5.39 -4.99 18.48
N VAL A 102 -5.97 -4.52 19.59
CA VAL A 102 -7.38 -4.76 19.99
C VAL A 102 -8.38 -3.97 19.13
N LYS A 103 -7.91 -3.09 18.23
CA LYS A 103 -8.78 -2.22 17.43
C LYS A 103 -9.38 -2.98 16.25
N GLU A 104 -10.69 -2.86 16.06
CA GLU A 104 -11.37 -3.37 14.86
C GLU A 104 -10.90 -2.63 13.59
N GLY A 105 -10.49 -3.39 12.57
CA GLY A 105 -10.07 -2.87 11.28
C GLY A 105 -11.19 -2.91 10.26
N LEU A 106 -11.34 -1.85 9.47
CA LEU A 106 -12.28 -1.81 8.35
C LEU A 106 -11.75 -2.70 7.21
N VAL A 107 -12.53 -3.68 6.77
CA VAL A 107 -12.15 -4.54 5.64
C VAL A 107 -12.23 -3.76 4.33
N LEU A 108 -11.14 -3.75 3.56
CA LEU A 108 -11.06 -3.18 2.22
C LEU A 108 -10.77 -4.30 1.21
N ARG A 109 -11.50 -4.34 0.10
CA ARG A 109 -11.32 -5.35 -0.94
C ARG A 109 -10.10 -5.05 -1.83
N GLN A 110 -9.58 -6.12 -2.42
CA GLN A 110 -8.36 -6.10 -3.24
C GLN A 110 -8.61 -5.59 -4.67
N GLN A 111 -9.68 -6.05 -5.32
CA GLN A 111 -9.95 -5.69 -6.72
C GLN A 111 -10.68 -4.35 -6.81
N HIS A 112 -10.15 -3.46 -7.65
CA HIS A 112 -10.84 -2.27 -8.11
C HIS A 112 -11.99 -2.65 -9.06
N ASP A 113 -13.19 -2.17 -8.77
CA ASP A 113 -14.37 -2.21 -9.64
C ASP A 113 -14.92 -0.78 -9.69
N SER A 114 -15.22 -0.28 -10.89
CA SER A 114 -15.61 1.13 -11.13
C SER A 114 -16.89 1.55 -10.41
N LYS A 115 -17.69 0.59 -9.94
CA LYS A 115 -18.92 0.85 -9.16
C LYS A 115 -18.74 0.74 -7.65
N ARG A 116 -17.53 0.41 -7.16
CA ARG A 116 -17.31 0.04 -5.76
C ARG A 116 -16.40 1.01 -5.03
N THR A 117 -16.83 1.39 -3.83
CA THR A 117 -16.13 2.35 -2.96
C THR A 117 -15.28 1.68 -1.87
N ASP A 118 -15.37 0.36 -1.73
CA ASP A 118 -14.78 -0.45 -0.65
C ASP A 118 -13.38 -1.01 -0.98
N THR A 119 -12.60 -0.31 -1.82
CA THR A 119 -11.28 -0.78 -2.30
C THR A 119 -10.16 0.12 -1.80
N VAL A 120 -8.95 -0.43 -1.66
CA VAL A 120 -7.75 0.37 -1.27
C VAL A 120 -7.50 1.49 -2.26
N SER A 121 -7.61 1.22 -3.57
CA SER A 121 -7.45 2.25 -4.60
C SER A 121 -8.45 3.38 -4.44
N HIS A 122 -9.74 3.06 -4.23
CA HIS A 122 -10.76 4.09 -4.03
C HIS A 122 -10.49 4.89 -2.75
N PHE A 123 -10.16 4.23 -1.64
CA PHE A 123 -9.80 4.89 -0.38
C PHE A 123 -8.65 5.90 -0.55
N LEU A 124 -7.56 5.49 -1.19
CA LEU A 124 -6.39 6.35 -1.40
C LEU A 124 -6.74 7.53 -2.32
N LEU A 125 -7.40 7.29 -3.46
CA LEU A 125 -7.81 8.37 -4.38
C LEU A 125 -8.84 9.32 -3.75
N ASN A 126 -9.71 8.82 -2.88
CA ASN A 126 -10.67 9.65 -2.15
C ASN A 126 -9.97 10.56 -1.16
N SER A 127 -8.91 10.07 -0.48
CA SER A 127 -8.15 10.86 0.48
C SER A 127 -7.45 12.08 -0.16
N ILE A 128 -7.14 12.01 -1.46
CA ILE A 128 -6.55 13.11 -2.24
C ILE A 128 -7.57 13.83 -3.15
N GLY A 129 -8.87 13.54 -3.02
CA GLY A 129 -9.95 14.26 -3.70
C GLY A 129 -10.10 13.97 -5.20
N VAL A 130 -9.60 12.83 -5.70
CA VAL A 130 -9.70 12.43 -7.12
C VAL A 130 -10.41 11.10 -7.34
N ALA A 131 -11.08 10.55 -6.32
CA ALA A 131 -11.92 9.38 -6.49
C ALA A 131 -13.01 9.62 -7.55
N GLY A 132 -13.30 8.58 -8.35
CA GLY A 132 -14.32 8.62 -9.40
C GLY A 132 -13.93 9.41 -10.66
N LYS A 133 -12.78 10.09 -10.68
CA LYS A 133 -12.28 10.74 -11.90
C LYS A 133 -11.94 9.71 -12.97
N THR A 134 -11.92 10.13 -14.22
CA THR A 134 -11.59 9.28 -15.37
C THR A 134 -10.39 9.80 -16.12
N VAL A 135 -9.62 8.89 -16.73
CA VAL A 135 -8.49 9.19 -17.62
C VAL A 135 -8.79 8.72 -19.03
N VAL A 136 -8.31 9.46 -20.02
CA VAL A 136 -8.39 9.05 -21.43
C VAL A 136 -7.32 8.00 -21.69
N ARG A 137 -7.72 6.84 -22.21
CA ARG A 137 -6.84 5.69 -22.46
C ARG A 137 -6.18 5.77 -23.84
N ASP A 138 -6.92 6.21 -24.85
CA ASP A 138 -6.51 6.11 -26.25
C ASP A 138 -6.92 7.33 -27.09
N GLY A 139 -6.42 7.38 -28.33
CA GLY A 139 -6.75 8.43 -29.31
C GLY A 139 -8.22 8.44 -29.75
N ASN A 140 -9.01 7.41 -29.41
CA ASN A 140 -10.45 7.34 -29.67
C ASN A 140 -11.27 7.95 -28.52
N CYS A 141 -10.62 8.65 -27.58
CA CYS A 141 -11.24 9.26 -26.41
C CYS A 141 -11.94 8.24 -25.48
N LYS A 142 -11.54 6.96 -25.51
CA LYS A 142 -12.07 5.97 -24.56
C LYS A 142 -11.59 6.31 -23.16
N LYS A 143 -12.50 6.28 -22.18
CA LYS A 143 -12.22 6.65 -20.79
C LYS A 143 -12.20 5.43 -19.87
N ASP A 144 -11.27 5.46 -18.92
CA ASP A 144 -11.23 4.54 -17.78
C ASP A 144 -11.39 5.28 -16.47
N THR A 145 -11.96 4.62 -15.46
CA THR A 145 -11.94 5.11 -14.08
C THR A 145 -10.50 5.14 -13.58
N LEU A 146 -10.08 6.28 -13.04
CA LEU A 146 -8.77 6.45 -12.42
C LEU A 146 -8.62 5.46 -11.25
N SER A 147 -7.52 4.74 -11.25
CA SER A 147 -7.13 3.81 -10.19
C SER A 147 -5.65 4.01 -9.86
N ILE A 148 -5.23 3.61 -8.66
CA ILE A 148 -3.82 3.68 -8.25
C ILE A 148 -2.91 2.86 -9.18
N TYR A 149 -3.45 1.83 -9.84
CA TYR A 149 -2.73 1.05 -10.84
C TYR A 149 -2.23 1.91 -12.01
N PHE A 150 -3.03 2.86 -12.51
CA PHE A 150 -2.57 3.75 -13.59
C PHE A 150 -1.46 4.71 -13.15
N LEU A 151 -1.39 5.01 -11.86
CA LEU A 151 -0.37 5.88 -11.31
C LEU A 151 0.91 5.11 -10.95
N SER A 152 0.87 3.77 -10.92
CA SER A 152 1.98 2.96 -10.41
C SER A 152 3.35 3.19 -11.07
N PRO A 153 3.48 3.54 -12.37
CA PRO A 153 4.78 3.86 -12.95
C PRO A 153 5.45 5.11 -12.35
N TYR A 154 4.68 5.96 -11.67
CA TYR A 154 5.12 7.19 -11.03
C TYR A 154 5.16 7.09 -9.50
N LEU A 155 4.86 5.90 -8.95
CA LEU A 155 4.88 5.63 -7.52
C LEU A 155 6.16 4.89 -7.15
N VAL A 156 6.86 5.42 -6.14
CA VAL A 156 8.06 4.85 -5.48
C VAL A 156 9.26 4.64 -6.40
#